data_AF-A0A7L3G250-F1
#
_entry.id   AF-A0A7L3G250-F1
#
_cell.length_a   1.000
_cell.length_b   1.000
_cell.length_c   1.000
_cell.angle_alpha   90.00
_cell.angle_beta   90.00
_cell.angle_gamma   90.00
#
_symmetry.space_group_name_H-M   'P 1'
#
loop_
_entity.id
_entity.type
_entity.pdbx_description
1 polymer ?
#
loop_
_entity_poly.entity_id
_entity_poly.type
_entity_poly.pdbx_seq_one_letter_code
_entity_poly.pdbx_strand_id
1 'polypeptide(L)'
;QEPGTLGFECTLEEVDLEDITENQINTIKACTLEHHIPTFPNHSCFPQSKCLQGIYQDLNAYRAELKSFNDQNMLATIDEMMKV
;
A
#
# COMPACT_ATOMS: atom_id res chain seq x y z
N GLN A 1 20.57 -9.66 10.25
CA GLN A 1 19.78 -8.86 11.19
C GLN A 1 18.49 -8.57 10.46
N GLU A 2 17.41 -9.24 10.84
CA GLU A 2 16.10 -8.90 10.28
C GLU A 2 15.82 -7.44 10.66
N PRO A 3 15.29 -6.62 9.72
CA PRO A 3 14.94 -5.25 10.05
C PRO A 3 13.84 -5.34 11.09
N GLY A 4 14.23 -5.18 12.36
CA GLY A 4 13.29 -5.23 13.48
C GLY A 4 12.18 -4.22 13.25
N THR A 5 10.98 -4.61 13.63
CA THR A 5 9.71 -3.86 13.67
C THR A 5 9.79 -2.62 14.58
N LEU A 6 10.83 -1.78 14.45
CA LEU A 6 11.02 -0.54 15.22
C LEU A 6 10.89 -0.72 16.75
N GLY A 7 11.23 -1.90 17.28
CA GLY A 7 11.17 -2.20 18.72
C GLY A 7 9.86 -2.84 19.21
N PHE A 8 8.95 -3.22 18.31
CA PHE A 8 7.76 -4.00 18.65
C PHE A 8 8.06 -5.51 18.59
N GLU A 9 8.21 -6.14 19.76
CA GLU A 9 8.28 -7.61 19.90
C GLU A 9 6.86 -8.19 19.85
N CYS A 10 6.26 -8.26 18.66
CA CYS A 10 4.95 -8.87 18.47
C CYS A 10 5.10 -10.29 17.89
N THR A 11 4.33 -11.25 18.41
CA THR A 11 4.16 -12.56 17.77
C THR A 11 3.05 -12.51 16.72
N LEU A 12 3.00 -13.48 15.80
CA LEU A 12 1.94 -13.55 14.79
C LEU A 12 0.53 -13.68 15.40
N GLU A 13 0.43 -14.22 16.62
CA GLU A 13 -0.82 -14.29 17.37
C GLU A 13 -1.27 -12.93 17.95
N GLU A 14 -0.33 -11.99 18.12
CA GLU A 14 -0.59 -10.64 18.64
C GLU A 14 -0.84 -9.61 17.54
N VAL A 15 -0.49 -9.95 16.29
CA VAL A 15 -0.68 -9.08 15.13
C VAL A 15 -2.07 -9.29 14.56
N ASP A 16 -2.87 -8.22 14.55
CA ASP A 16 -4.10 -8.19 13.78
C ASP A 16 -3.77 -8.15 12.28
N LEU A 17 -4.31 -9.12 11.54
CA LEU A 17 -4.11 -9.25 10.09
C LEU A 17 -5.24 -8.58 9.29
N GLU A 18 -6.09 -7.78 9.93
CA GLU A 18 -7.12 -7.00 9.27
C GLU A 18 -6.54 -6.00 8.27
N ASP A 19 -7.05 -6.02 7.05
CA ASP A 19 -6.75 -5.04 6.02
C ASP A 19 -7.67 -3.82 6.18
N ILE A 20 -7.13 -2.74 6.74
CA ILE A 20 -7.85 -1.48 6.92
C ILE A 20 -8.32 -0.84 5.60
N THR A 21 -7.81 -1.31 4.45
CA THR A 21 -8.15 -0.83 3.11
C THR A 21 -9.13 -1.75 2.36
N GLU A 22 -9.60 -2.84 2.98
CA GLU A 22 -10.44 -3.86 2.33
C GLU A 22 -11.69 -3.28 1.63
N ASN A 23 -12.28 -2.22 2.20
CA ASN A 23 -13.47 -1.55 1.67
C ASN A 23 -13.18 -0.52 0.56
N GLN A 24 -11.92 -0.37 0.15
CA GLN A 24 -11.48 0.60 -0.86
C GLN A 24 -11.20 -0.10 -2.21
N ILE A 25 -10.44 0.55 -3.09
CA ILE A 25 -9.96 -0.10 -4.31
C ILE A 25 -9.12 -1.31 -3.88
N ASN A 26 -9.42 -2.50 -4.41
CA ASN A 26 -8.56 -3.66 -4.22
C ASN A 26 -7.23 -3.44 -4.97
N THR A 27 -6.29 -2.76 -4.32
CA THR A 27 -5.01 -2.34 -4.88
C THR A 27 -4.20 -3.54 -5.33
N ILE A 28 -4.23 -4.65 -4.57
CA ILE A 28 -3.56 -5.91 -4.95
C ILE A 28 -4.04 -6.37 -6.32
N LYS A 29 -5.35 -6.45 -6.54
CA LYS A 29 -5.92 -6.84 -7.83
C LYS A 29 -5.68 -5.81 -8.93
N ALA A 30 -5.68 -4.51 -8.59
CA ALA A 30 -5.42 -3.45 -9.56
C ALA A 30 -3.96 -3.44 -10.04
N CYS A 31 -3.03 -3.80 -9.16
CA CYS A 31 -1.59 -3.81 -9.41
C CYS A 31 -1.06 -5.17 -9.88
N THR A 32 -1.79 -6.26 -9.64
CA THR A 32 -1.45 -7.57 -10.20
C THR A 32 -2.07 -7.71 -11.58
N LEU A 33 -1.22 -7.91 -12.58
CA LEU A 33 -1.66 -8.37 -13.89
C LEU A 33 -2.16 -9.80 -13.71
N GLU A 34 -3.45 -9.99 -13.45
CA GLU A 34 -4.07 -11.32 -13.53
C GLU A 34 -3.88 -11.85 -14.95
N HIS A 35 -2.80 -12.61 -15.18
CA HIS A 35 -2.42 -13.54 -16.27
C HIS A 35 -3.22 -13.61 -17.58
N HIS A 36 -3.87 -12.53 -18.01
CA HIS A 36 -4.46 -12.42 -19.32
C HIS A 36 -3.38 -11.81 -20.20
N ILE A 37 -2.53 -12.68 -20.73
CA ILE A 37 -1.88 -12.39 -21.99
C ILE A 37 -2.99 -12.38 -23.05
N PRO A 38 -3.29 -11.24 -23.66
CA PRO A 38 -3.49 -11.24 -25.09
C PRO A 38 -2.32 -10.48 -25.71
N THR A 39 -1.56 -11.25 -26.47
CA THR A 39 -0.68 -10.84 -27.54
C THR A 39 -1.21 -9.59 -28.28
N PHE A 40 -0.29 -8.64 -28.55
CA PHE A 40 -0.36 -7.55 -29.54
C PHE A 40 -0.88 -6.15 -29.07
N PRO A 41 -0.61 -5.06 -29.84
CA PRO A 41 0.51 -4.16 -29.61
C PRO A 41 0.03 -2.71 -29.37
N ASN A 42 0.89 -1.88 -28.78
CA ASN A 42 0.76 -0.41 -28.68
C ASN A 42 -0.39 0.11 -27.78
N HIS A 43 0.02 0.81 -26.71
CA HIS A 43 -0.80 1.71 -25.88
C HIS A 43 -1.97 1.11 -25.09
N SER A 44 -1.70 0.35 -24.03
CA SER A 44 -2.68 0.14 -22.95
C SER A 44 -2.39 1.03 -21.73
N CYS A 45 -2.63 2.34 -21.89
CA CYS A 45 -3.00 3.14 -20.72
C CYS A 45 -4.27 2.52 -20.13
N PHE A 46 -4.24 1.87 -18.96
CA PHE A 46 -5.34 1.79 -17.94
C PHE A 46 -5.39 0.58 -16.95
N PRO A 47 -4.30 -0.18 -16.72
CA PRO A 47 -4.15 -0.88 -15.43
C PRO A 47 -3.36 -0.03 -14.42
N GLN A 48 -2.33 0.67 -14.90
CA GLN A 48 -1.40 1.42 -14.06
C GLN A 48 -2.05 2.61 -13.33
N SER A 49 -3.03 3.28 -13.95
CA SER A 49 -3.74 4.41 -13.33
C SER A 49 -4.60 3.99 -12.14
N LYS A 50 -5.29 2.85 -12.23
CA LYS A 50 -6.08 2.30 -11.12
C LYS A 50 -5.21 1.73 -10.01
N CYS A 51 -4.10 1.08 -10.37
CA CYS A 51 -3.10 0.64 -9.40
C CYS A 51 -2.53 1.82 -8.61
N LEU A 52 -2.08 2.88 -9.30
CA LEU A 52 -1.55 4.08 -8.65
C LEU A 52 -2.62 4.80 -7.81
N GLN A 53 -3.86 4.85 -8.29
CA GLN A 53 -4.98 5.38 -7.51
C GLN A 53 -5.22 4.59 -6.22
N GLY A 54 -5.18 3.25 -6.30
CA GLY A 54 -5.29 2.37 -5.13
C GLY A 54 -4.16 2.62 -4.14
N ILE A 55 -2.91 2.61 -4.60
CA ILE A 55 -1.73 2.92 -3.76
C ILE A 55 -1.88 4.27 -3.07
N TYR A 56 -2.34 5.31 -3.77
CA TYR A 56 -2.54 6.63 -3.16
C TYR A 56 -3.62 6.62 -2.07
N GLN A 57 -4.70 5.86 -2.27
CA GLN A 57 -5.76 5.71 -1.26
C GLN A 57 -5.27 4.94 -0.04
N ASP A 58 -4.54 3.85 -0.25
CA ASP A 58 -3.95 3.03 0.82
C ASP A 58 -2.98 3.87 1.66
N LEU A 59 -2.09 4.64 1.00
CA LEU A 59 -1.16 5.54 1.69
C LEU A 59 -1.89 6.58 2.54
N ASN A 60 -3.02 7.12 2.09
CA ASN A 60 -3.82 8.04 2.89
C ASN A 60 -4.45 7.37 4.11
N ALA A 61 -4.96 6.15 3.97
CA ALA A 61 -5.54 5.40 5.07
C ALA A 61 -4.48 5.08 6.13
N TYR A 62 -3.34 4.51 5.72
CA TYR A 62 -2.23 4.23 6.63
C TYR A 62 -1.69 5.49 7.29
N ARG A 63 -1.57 6.59 6.55
CA ARG A 63 -1.15 7.87 7.12
C ARG A 63 -2.11 8.36 8.22
N ALA A 64 -3.41 8.16 8.05
CA ALA A 64 -4.41 8.57 9.05
C ALA A 64 -4.27 7.76 10.35
N GLU A 65 -4.13 6.44 10.24
CA GLU A 65 -3.93 5.54 11.39
C GLU A 65 -2.60 5.82 12.11
N LEU A 66 -1.53 5.96 11.33
CA LEU A 66 -0.18 6.20 11.85
C LEU A 66 0.03 7.62 12.37
N LYS A 67 -0.89 8.55 12.13
CA LYS A 67 -0.80 9.93 12.64
C LYS A 67 -0.70 9.99 14.17
N SER A 68 -1.26 8.98 14.85
CA SER A 68 -1.20 8.85 16.31
C SER A 68 0.17 8.39 16.84
N PHE A 69 1.04 7.86 15.97
CA PHE A 69 2.38 7.40 16.33
C PHE A 69 3.35 8.57 16.44
N ASN A 70 4.31 8.45 17.37
CA ASN A 70 5.32 9.49 17.61
C ASN A 70 6.49 9.47 16.61
N ASP A 71 6.38 8.72 15.51
CA ASP A 71 7.43 8.61 14.48
C ASP A 71 7.14 9.58 13.32
N GLN A 72 7.74 10.76 13.40
CA GLN A 72 7.61 11.78 12.35
C GLN A 72 8.35 11.42 11.06
N ASN A 73 9.39 10.57 11.12
CA ASN A 73 10.11 10.15 9.91
C ASN A 73 9.26 9.20 9.08
N MET A 74 8.52 8.29 9.72
CA MET A 74 7.58 7.41 9.05
C MET A 74 6.50 8.22 8.32
N LEU A 75 5.87 9.18 9.00
CA LEU A 75 4.84 10.05 8.40
C LEU A 75 5.39 10.88 7.23
N ALA A 76 6.59 11.45 7.38
CA ALA A 76 7.24 12.20 6.30
C ALA A 76 7.55 11.30 5.09
N THR A 77 7.94 10.05 5.31
CA THR A 77 8.20 9.09 4.23
C THR A 77 6.92 8.79 3.44
N ILE A 78 5.79 8.59 4.13
CA ILE A 78 4.49 8.41 3.49
C ILE A 78 4.10 9.67 2.70
N ASP A 79 4.33 10.86 3.26
CA ASP A 79 4.09 12.13 2.56
C ASP A 79 4.91 12.26 1.28
N GLU A 80 6.19 11.87 1.28
CA GLU A 80 7.02 11.86 0.06
C GLU A 80 6.49 10.86 -0.97
N MET A 81 6.05 9.67 -0.55
CA MET A 81 5.48 8.66 -1.45
C MET A 81 4.19 9.13 -2.15
N MET A 82 3.47 10.08 -1.55
CA MET A 82 2.23 10.65 -2.12
C MET A 82 2.46 11.86 -3.03
N LYS A 83 3.67 12.40 -3.14
CA LYS A 83 3.98 13.59 -3.97
C LYS A 83 4.15 13.28 -5.47
N VAL A 84 3.98 12.02 -5.87
CA VAL A 84 4.21 11.51 -7.24
C VAL A 84 3.21 12.09 -8.24
#